data_AF-A0A842LTD5-F1
#
_entry.id   AF-A0A842LTD5-F1
#
_cell.length_a   1.000
_cell.length_b   1.000
_cell.length_c   1.000
_cell.angle_alpha   90.00
_cell.angle_beta   90.00
_cell.angle_gamma   90.00
#
_symmetry.space_group_name_H-M   'P 1'
#
loop_
_entity.id
_entity.type
_entity.pdbx_description
1 polymer ?
#
loop_
_entity_poly.entity_id
_entity_poly.type
_entity_poly.pdbx_seq_one_letter_code
_entity_poly.pdbx_strand_id
1 'polypeptide(L)'
;MILMVIELLSVFIALLVCFYASYSDIKRGIIPNRLTFPVIGLGLLLNGIRALMESDPWIFIYTAIFTAGIFALGYILWRMGAWAGGDVKLFTAVTALIPFQPSLVIYSFLGWAFPVTASYPFPLTVIINSILALLP
;
A
#
# COMPACT_ATOMS: atom_id res chain seq x y z
N MET A 1 -16.28 -9.88 11.10
CA MET A 1 -15.13 -10.75 11.47
C MET A 1 -14.26 -11.07 10.25
N ILE A 2 -14.79 -11.67 9.19
CA ILE A 2 -13.98 -12.08 8.01
C ILE A 2 -13.31 -10.90 7.30
N LEU A 3 -14.00 -9.76 7.13
CA LEU A 3 -13.41 -8.55 6.52
C LEU A 3 -12.19 -8.03 7.29
N MET A 4 -12.29 -7.98 8.62
CA MET A 4 -11.19 -7.59 9.50
C MET A 4 -9.99 -8.55 9.35
N VAL A 5 -10.24 -9.85 9.12
CA VAL A 5 -9.19 -10.84 8.85
C VAL A 5 -8.51 -10.56 7.51
N ILE A 6 -9.26 -10.18 6.47
CA ILE A 6 -8.69 -9.81 5.17
C ILE A 6 -7.83 -8.55 5.29
N GLU A 7 -8.32 -7.51 5.98
CA GLU A 7 -7.52 -6.29 6.21
C GLU A 7 -6.24 -6.59 7.00
N LEU A 8 -6.35 -7.37 8.09
CA LEU A 8 -5.20 -7.76 8.90
C LEU A 8 -4.18 -8.57 8.08
N LEU A 9 -4.67 -9.50 7.25
CA LEU A 9 -3.84 -10.29 6.36
C LEU A 9 -3.11 -9.41 5.35
N SER A 10 -3.81 -8.48 4.69
CA SER A 10 -3.21 -7.53 3.75
C SER A 10 -2.12 -6.67 4.41
N VAL A 11 -2.38 -6.17 5.62
CA VAL A 11 -1.40 -5.41 6.43
C VAL A 11 -0.19 -6.27 6.77
N PHE A 12 -0.41 -7.49 7.22
CA PHE A 12 0.67 -8.41 7.58
C PHE A 12 1.55 -8.77 6.38
N ILE A 13 0.93 -9.06 5.23
CA ILE A 13 1.67 -9.33 3.98
C ILE A 13 2.45 -8.10 3.55
N ALA A 14 1.86 -6.90 3.59
CA ALA A 14 2.57 -5.68 3.23
C ALA A 14 3.80 -5.44 4.12
N LEU A 15 3.67 -5.66 5.43
CA LEU A 15 4.81 -5.57 6.35
C LEU A 15 5.93 -6.56 5.96
N LEU A 16 5.59 -7.84 5.74
CA LEU A 16 6.57 -8.85 5.34
C LEU A 16 7.26 -8.50 4.01
N VAL A 17 6.50 -8.01 3.04
CA VAL A 17 7.01 -7.58 1.74
C VAL A 17 7.95 -6.39 1.90
N CYS A 18 7.61 -5.38 2.70
CA CYS A 18 8.47 -4.24 2.97
C CYS A 18 9.76 -4.64 3.71
N PHE A 19 9.66 -5.52 4.72
CA PHE A 19 10.84 -6.04 5.42
C PHE A 19 11.77 -6.80 4.47
N TYR A 20 11.23 -7.71 3.66
CA TYR A 20 12.02 -8.47 2.71
C TYR A 20 12.59 -7.59 1.59
N ALA A 21 11.82 -6.61 1.11
CA ALA A 21 12.28 -5.65 0.11
C ALA A 21 13.45 -4.82 0.65
N SER A 22 13.35 -4.29 1.87
CA SER A 22 14.43 -3.57 2.54
C SER A 22 15.68 -4.45 2.71
N TYR A 23 15.52 -5.70 3.15
CA TYR A 23 16.63 -6.64 3.25
C TYR A 23 17.30 -6.93 1.89
N SER A 24 16.51 -7.16 0.84
CA SER A 24 17.02 -7.43 -0.50
C SER A 24 17.71 -6.21 -1.10
N ASP A 25 17.18 -5.02 -0.84
CA ASP A 25 17.76 -3.76 -1.29
C ASP A 25 19.13 -3.50 -0.65
N ILE A 26 19.25 -3.67 0.67
CA ILE A 26 20.54 -3.55 1.38
C ILE A 26 21.57 -4.58 0.88
N LYS A 27 21.13 -5.82 0.58
CA LYS A 27 22.05 -6.91 0.19
C LYS A 27 22.42 -6.92 -1.29
N ARG A 28 21.52 -6.52 -2.17
CA ARG A 28 21.64 -6.71 -3.63
C ARG A 28 21.40 -5.44 -4.43
N GLY A 29 20.95 -4.36 -3.80
CA GLY A 29 20.55 -3.11 -4.46
C GLY A 29 19.34 -3.27 -5.39
N ILE A 30 18.58 -4.36 -5.27
CA ILE A 30 17.51 -4.71 -6.20
C ILE A 30 16.32 -5.32 -5.43
N ILE A 31 15.14 -4.77 -5.70
CA ILE A 31 13.85 -5.35 -5.31
C ILE A 31 13.38 -6.32 -6.42
N PRO A 32 13.25 -7.63 -6.13
CA PRO A 32 13.01 -8.63 -7.14
C PRO A 32 11.57 -8.60 -7.67
N ASN A 33 11.42 -8.63 -9.00
CA ASN A 33 10.12 -8.73 -9.69
C ASN A 33 9.28 -9.95 -9.24
N ARG A 34 9.97 -11.04 -8.88
CA ARG A 34 9.35 -12.27 -8.36
C ARG A 34 8.64 -12.07 -7.02
N LEU A 35 8.93 -10.98 -6.31
CA LEU A 35 8.20 -10.58 -5.10
C LEU A 35 7.05 -9.63 -5.47
N THR A 36 7.34 -8.55 -6.21
CA THR A 36 6.39 -7.45 -6.38
C THR A 36 5.20 -7.81 -7.27
N PHE A 37 5.39 -8.49 -8.41
CA PHE A 37 4.28 -8.79 -9.30
C PHE A 37 3.27 -9.78 -8.72
N PRO A 38 3.68 -10.88 -8.06
CA PRO A 38 2.72 -11.76 -7.38
C PRO A 38 1.95 -11.02 -6.28
N VAL A 39 2.61 -10.12 -5.55
CA VAL A 39 1.96 -9.33 -4.48
C VAL A 39 0.94 -8.35 -5.06
N ILE A 40 1.23 -7.70 -6.18
CA ILE A 40 0.23 -6.85 -6.87
C ILE A 40 -1.01 -7.67 -7.23
N GLY A 41 -0.82 -8.84 -7.87
CA GLY A 41 -1.92 -9.72 -8.24
C GLY A 41 -2.72 -10.21 -7.03
N LEU A 42 -2.04 -10.59 -5.95
CA LEU A 42 -2.66 -11.02 -4.70
C LEU A 42 -3.45 -9.89 -4.03
N GLY A 43 -2.92 -8.66 -4.01
CA GLY A 43 -3.62 -7.50 -3.46
C GLY A 43 -4.90 -7.16 -4.22
N LEU A 44 -4.85 -7.16 -5.55
CA LEU A 44 -6.04 -6.97 -6.38
C LEU A 44 -7.08 -8.09 -6.14
N LEU A 45 -6.63 -9.33 -6.01
CA LEU A 45 -7.50 -10.46 -5.72
C LEU A 45 -8.17 -10.31 -4.35
N LEU A 46 -7.42 -9.99 -3.30
CA LEU A 46 -7.96 -9.81 -1.94
C LEU A 46 -8.98 -8.65 -1.89
N ASN A 47 -8.69 -7.52 -2.53
CA ASN A 47 -9.62 -6.40 -2.60
C ASN A 47 -10.83 -6.69 -3.51
N GLY A 48 -10.67 -7.56 -4.52
CA GLY A 48 -11.78 -8.08 -5.31
C GLY A 48 -12.72 -8.98 -4.49
N ILE A 49 -12.15 -9.89 -3.68
CA ILE A 49 -12.93 -10.69 -2.72
C ILE A 49 -13.66 -9.78 -1.74
N ARG A 50 -12.97 -8.76 -1.20
CA ARG A 50 -13.55 -7.78 -0.29
C ARG A 50 -14.74 -7.04 -0.93
N ALA A 51 -14.59 -6.56 -2.17
CA ALA A 51 -15.65 -5.88 -2.91
C ALA A 51 -16.90 -6.77 -3.08
N LEU A 52 -16.71 -8.07 -3.36
CA LEU A 52 -17.81 -9.03 -3.45
C LEU A 52 -18.49 -9.27 -2.10
N MET A 53 -17.70 -9.37 -1.02
CA MET A 53 -18.22 -9.59 0.34
C MET A 53 -19.00 -8.40 0.89
N GLU A 54 -18.55 -7.18 0.62
CA GLU A 54 -19.24 -5.94 1.02
C GLU A 54 -20.38 -5.58 0.06
N SER A 55 -20.54 -6.31 -1.05
CA SER A 55 -21.48 -5.99 -2.14
C SER A 55 -21.28 -4.57 -2.69
N ASP A 56 -20.05 -4.07 -2.62
CA ASP A 56 -19.67 -2.75 -3.09
C ASP A 56 -18.56 -2.86 -4.15
N PRO A 57 -18.89 -2.77 -5.44
CA PRO A 57 -17.91 -2.85 -6.52
C PRO A 57 -16.95 -1.65 -6.53
N TRP A 58 -17.31 -0.53 -5.88
CA TRP A 58 -16.46 0.66 -5.85
C TRP A 58 -15.14 0.41 -5.14
N ILE A 59 -15.10 -0.49 -4.15
CA ILE A 59 -13.88 -0.88 -3.45
C ILE A 59 -12.82 -1.37 -4.45
N PHE A 60 -13.20 -2.26 -5.38
CA PHE A 60 -12.28 -2.80 -6.37
C PHE A 60 -11.90 -1.75 -7.42
N ILE A 61 -12.87 -0.95 -7.88
CA ILE A 61 -12.62 0.11 -8.86
C ILE A 61 -11.60 1.12 -8.32
N TYR A 62 -11.81 1.62 -7.09
CA TYR A 62 -10.87 2.53 -6.46
C TYR A 62 -9.52 1.87 -6.19
N THR A 63 -9.48 0.59 -5.80
CA THR A 63 -8.22 -0.15 -5.66
C THR A 63 -7.43 -0.15 -6.98
N ALA A 64 -8.09 -0.45 -8.10
CA ALA A 64 -7.46 -0.45 -9.42
C ALA A 64 -6.99 0.96 -9.83
N ILE A 65 -7.82 1.98 -9.62
CA ILE A 65 -7.48 3.38 -9.89
C ILE A 65 -6.27 3.82 -9.07
N PHE A 66 -6.24 3.55 -7.77
CA PHE A 66 -5.13 3.94 -6.90
C PHE A 66 -3.86 3.17 -7.25
N THR A 67 -3.96 1.87 -7.54
CA THR A 67 -2.81 1.05 -7.95
C THR A 67 -2.20 1.59 -9.24
N ALA A 68 -3.04 1.88 -10.25
CA ALA A 68 -2.59 2.47 -11.51
C ALA A 68 -2.03 3.89 -11.32
N GLY A 69 -2.69 4.71 -10.50
CA GLY A 69 -2.27 6.07 -10.18
C GLY A 69 -0.91 6.13 -9.49
N ILE A 70 -0.68 5.27 -8.49
CA ILE A 70 0.61 5.16 -7.80
C ILE A 70 1.70 4.61 -8.72
N PHE A 71 1.39 3.63 -9.56
CA PHE A 71 2.33 3.16 -10.58
C PHE A 71 2.73 4.28 -11.55
N ALA A 72 1.75 5.03 -12.06
CA ALA A 72 1.99 6.15 -12.97
C ALA A 72 2.84 7.24 -12.31
N LEU A 73 2.49 7.64 -11.08
CA LEU A 73 3.25 8.61 -10.29
C LEU A 73 4.68 8.13 -10.05
N GLY A 74 4.85 6.89 -9.58
CA GLY A 74 6.17 6.31 -9.35
C GLY A 74 6.99 6.21 -10.64
N TYR A 75 6.37 5.84 -11.76
CA TYR A 75 7.04 5.78 -13.05
C TYR A 75 7.52 7.17 -13.52
N ILE A 76 6.72 8.22 -13.33
CA ILE A 76 7.12 9.60 -13.63
C ILE A 76 8.34 9.99 -12.79
N LEU A 77 8.30 9.73 -11.48
CA LEU A 77 9.42 10.03 -10.58
C LEU A 77 10.69 9.24 -10.92
N TRP A 78 10.55 7.98 -11.33
CA TRP A 78 11.67 7.18 -11.82
C TRP A 78 12.26 7.75 -13.12
N ARG A 79 11.42 8.16 -14.06
CA ARG A 79 11.87 8.79 -15.33
C ARG A 79 12.57 10.13 -15.10
N MET A 80 12.21 10.85 -14.05
CA MET A 80 12.88 12.08 -13.61
C MET A 80 14.18 11.84 -12.82
N GLY A 81 14.50 10.58 -12.48
CA GLY A 81 15.66 10.23 -11.66
C GLY A 81 15.47 10.53 -10.17
N ALA A 82 14.26 10.86 -9.72
CA ALA A 82 13.97 11.13 -8.31
C ALA A 82 13.86 9.86 -7.46
N TRP A 83 13.55 8.71 -8.08
CA TRP A 83 13.37 7.44 -7.38
C TRP A 83 14.00 6.25 -8.10
N ALA A 84 14.29 5.18 -7.36
CA ALA A 84 14.71 3.92 -7.96
C ALA A 84 13.52 3.16 -8.52
N GLY A 85 13.74 2.39 -9.60
CA GLY A 85 12.69 1.57 -10.20
C GLY A 85 12.17 0.44 -9.28
N GLY A 86 12.90 0.11 -8.22
CA GLY A 86 12.45 -0.80 -7.16
C GLY A 86 11.29 -0.20 -6.35
N ASP A 87 11.43 1.07 -5.95
CA ASP A 87 10.45 1.78 -5.12
C ASP A 87 9.09 1.87 -5.83
N VAL A 88 9.11 2.16 -7.14
CA VAL A 88 7.90 2.19 -7.97
C VAL A 88 7.10 0.89 -7.81
N LYS A 89 7.78 -0.26 -7.97
CA LYS A 89 7.12 -1.57 -7.89
C LYS A 89 6.65 -1.90 -6.47
N LEU A 90 7.43 -1.51 -5.47
CA LEU A 90 7.09 -1.74 -4.07
C LEU A 90 5.85 -0.94 -3.68
N PHE A 91 5.80 0.36 -3.98
CA PHE A 91 4.64 1.20 -3.71
C PHE A 91 3.41 0.73 -4.47
N THR A 92 3.53 0.31 -5.74
CA THR A 92 2.41 -0.30 -6.47
C THR A 92 1.91 -1.58 -5.79
N ALA A 93 2.81 -2.45 -5.32
CA ALA A 93 2.45 -3.68 -4.61
C ALA A 93 1.75 -3.41 -3.27
N VAL A 94 2.25 -2.47 -2.49
CA VAL A 94 1.63 -2.05 -1.23
C VAL A 94 0.27 -1.42 -1.48
N THR A 95 0.12 -0.60 -2.54
CA THR A 95 -1.17 -0.01 -2.93
C THR A 95 -2.21 -1.05 -3.29
N ALA A 96 -1.81 -2.07 -4.05
CA ALA A 96 -2.71 -3.15 -4.43
C ALA A 96 -3.21 -3.94 -3.22
N LEU A 97 -2.39 -4.09 -2.16
CA LEU A 97 -2.77 -4.75 -0.91
C LEU A 97 -3.62 -3.84 -0.02
N ILE A 98 -3.18 -2.60 0.18
CA ILE A 98 -3.73 -1.63 1.14
C ILE A 98 -4.01 -0.30 0.42
N PRO A 99 -5.09 -0.24 -0.38
CA PRO A 99 -5.46 0.97 -1.10
C PRO A 99 -6.03 2.05 -0.16
N PHE A 100 -6.72 1.62 0.90
CA PHE A 100 -7.37 2.47 1.91
C PHE A 100 -6.70 2.33 3.28
N GLN A 101 -6.88 3.32 4.14
CA GLN A 101 -6.36 3.28 5.50
C GLN A 101 -6.95 2.08 6.27
N PRO A 102 -6.11 1.22 6.86
CA PRO A 102 -6.60 0.06 7.61
C PRO A 102 -7.28 0.50 8.91
N SER A 103 -8.43 -0.10 9.20
CA SER A 103 -9.29 0.27 10.34
C SER A 103 -9.00 -0.52 11.63
N LEU A 104 -7.79 -1.08 11.75
CA LEU A 104 -7.44 -2.10 12.76
C LEU A 104 -7.37 -1.58 14.20
N VAL A 105 -6.97 -0.32 14.39
CA VAL A 105 -6.79 0.28 15.73
C VAL A 105 -7.57 1.59 15.74
N ILE A 106 -8.67 1.62 16.51
CA ILE A 106 -9.48 2.81 16.71
C ILE A 106 -9.63 3.03 18.21
N TYR A 107 -9.24 4.20 18.70
CA TYR A 107 -9.40 4.59 20.10
C TYR A 107 -9.83 6.05 20.20
N SER A 108 -10.50 6.42 21.29
CA SER A 108 -10.87 7.80 21.56
C SER A 108 -10.01 8.37 22.68
N PHE A 109 -9.55 9.60 22.51
CA PHE A 109 -8.82 10.35 23.52
C PHE A 109 -9.38 11.76 23.63
N LEU A 110 -9.80 12.16 24.83
CA LEU A 110 -10.42 13.47 25.09
C LEU A 110 -11.57 13.82 24.12
N GLY A 111 -12.38 12.83 23.74
CA GLY A 111 -13.52 13.02 22.83
C GLY A 111 -13.15 13.03 21.33
N TRP A 112 -11.87 12.91 20.99
CA TRP A 112 -11.39 12.81 19.60
C TRP A 112 -11.12 11.36 19.22
N ALA A 113 -11.53 10.96 18.02
CA ALA A 113 -11.26 9.63 17.47
C ALA A 113 -9.89 9.59 16.79
N PHE A 114 -9.09 8.58 17.14
CA PHE A 114 -7.77 8.32 16.59
C PHE A 114 -7.70 6.92 15.98
N PRO A 115 -6.90 6.72 14.92
CA PRO A 115 -6.06 7.72 14.23
C PRO A 115 -6.87 8.63 13.31
N VAL A 116 -6.41 9.88 13.16
CA VAL A 116 -6.94 10.79 12.13
C VAL A 116 -6.48 10.28 10.77
N THR A 117 -7.41 9.72 9.99
CA THR A 117 -7.14 9.17 8.66
C THR A 117 -7.19 10.26 7.60
N ALA A 118 -6.26 10.24 6.66
CA ALA A 118 -6.29 11.12 5.51
C ALA A 118 -7.42 10.73 4.53
N SER A 119 -7.94 11.71 3.77
CA SER A 119 -8.95 11.48 2.73
C SER A 119 -8.37 10.88 1.44
N TYR A 120 -7.05 10.87 1.29
CA TYR A 120 -6.35 10.35 0.12
C TYR A 120 -5.81 8.93 0.37
N PRO A 121 -5.46 8.16 -0.67
CA PRO A 121 -5.06 6.75 -0.55
C PRO A 121 -3.90 6.51 0.43
N PHE A 122 -3.93 5.37 1.11
CA PHE A 122 -2.91 4.99 2.10
C PHE A 122 -1.45 5.03 1.58
N PRO A 123 -1.13 4.61 0.35
CA PRO A 123 0.24 4.70 -0.16
C PRO A 123 0.77 6.13 -0.19
N LEU A 124 -0.10 7.11 -0.48
CA LEU A 124 0.31 8.52 -0.44
C LEU A 124 0.59 8.98 0.99
N THR A 125 -0.13 8.47 2.00
CA THR A 125 0.22 8.81 3.40
C THR A 125 1.61 8.30 3.74
N VAL A 126 1.94 7.07 3.30
CA VAL A 126 3.29 6.51 3.51
C VAL A 126 4.35 7.33 2.78
N ILE A 127 4.13 7.67 1.51
CA ILE A 127 5.08 8.46 0.72
C ILE A 127 5.31 9.83 1.36
N ILE A 128 4.24 10.59 1.63
CA ILE A 128 4.33 11.93 2.21
C ILE A 128 5.02 11.88 3.58
N ASN A 129 4.59 10.97 4.46
CA ASN A 129 5.18 10.85 5.79
C ASN A 129 6.65 10.40 5.73
N SER A 130 7.02 9.54 4.78
CA SER A 130 8.42 9.14 4.59
C SER A 130 9.31 10.31 4.14
N ILE A 131 8.81 11.17 3.24
CA ILE A 131 9.52 12.38 2.80
C ILE A 131 9.66 13.35 3.97
N LEU A 132 8.58 13.61 4.73
CA LEU A 132 8.62 14.48 5.89
C LEU A 132 9.58 13.96 6.97
N ALA A 133 9.65 12.64 7.18
CA ALA A 133 10.56 12.02 8.14
C ALA A 133 12.05 12.10 7.72
N LEU A 134 12.33 12.27 6.43
CA LEU A 134 13.68 12.44 5.89
C LEU A 134 14.15 13.90 5.92
N LEU A 135 13.24 14.87 6.03
CA LEU A 135 13.58 16.29 6.13
C LEU A 135 14.04 16.63 7.55
N PRO A 136 15.14 17.40 7.71
CA PRO A 136 15.63 17.85 9.01
C PRO A 136 14.72 18.87 9.70
#